data_AF-A0A0D0QRL1-F1
#
_entry.id   AF-A0A0D0QRL1-F1
#
_cell.length_a   1.000
_cell.length_b   1.000
_cell.length_c   1.000
_cell.angle_alpha   90.00
_cell.angle_beta   90.00
_cell.angle_gamma   90.00
#
_symmetry.space_group_name_H-M   'P 1'
#
loop_
_entity.id
_entity.type
_entity.pdbx_description
1 polymer ?
#
loop_
_entity_poly.entity_id
_entity_poly.type
_entity_poly.pdbx_seq_one_letter_code
_entity_poly.pdbx_strand_id
1 'polypeptide(L)' 'MKAYVDQDICIGCGLCAGMEPNIFRMNNEGKAETFAEGDDENVQDVIDSCPVEAISEE' A
#
# COMPACT_ATOMS: atom_id res chain seq x y z
N MET A 1 11.18 4.68 4.78
CA MET A 1 10.72 5.10 3.43
C MET A 1 9.24 5.45 3.46
N LYS A 2 8.75 6.19 2.46
CA LYS A 2 7.33 6.54 2.34
C LYS A 2 6.74 5.84 1.11
N ALA A 3 5.87 4.87 1.34
CA ALA A 3 5.11 4.25 0.26
C ALA A 3 3.93 5.13 -0.17
N TYR A 4 3.63 5.11 -1.45
CA TYR A 4 2.51 5.79 -2.09
C TYR A 4 1.62 4.76 -2.79
N VAL A 5 0.29 4.95 -2.72
CA VAL A 5 -0.68 4.13 -3.45
C VAL A 5 -1.36 4.98 -4.51
N ASP A 6 -1.20 4.60 -5.77
CA ASP A 6 -1.91 5.18 -6.89
C ASP A 6 -3.41 4.82 -6.81
N GLN A 7 -4.25 5.84 -6.63
CA GLN A 7 -5.70 5.67 -6.46
C GLN A 7 -6.43 5.29 -7.74
N ASP A 8 -5.86 5.62 -8.91
CA ASP A 8 -6.42 5.30 -10.22
C ASP A 8 -6.18 3.83 -10.57
N ILE A 9 -5.01 3.29 -10.19
CA ILE A 9 -4.63 1.89 -10.46
C ILE A 9 -5.16 0.94 -9.38
N CYS A 10 -5.16 1.35 -8.10
CA CYS A 10 -5.53 0.48 -6.98
C CYS A 10 -6.93 -0.12 -7.18
N ILE A 11 -7.05 -1.44 -7.11
CA ILE A 11 -8.35 -2.14 -7.28
C ILE A 11 -9.05 -2.46 -5.95
N GLY A 12 -8.48 -2.06 -4.81
CA GLY A 12 -9.09 -2.27 -3.50
C GLY A 12 -9.01 -3.70 -2.96
N CYS A 13 -7.99 -4.48 -3.35
CA CYS A 13 -7.88 -5.89 -2.94
C CYS A 13 -7.57 -6.09 -1.44
N GLY A 14 -7.06 -5.06 -0.74
CA GLY A 14 -6.79 -5.10 0.70
C GLY A 14 -5.53 -5.87 1.12
N LEU A 15 -4.74 -6.39 0.17
CA LEU A 15 -3.56 -7.19 0.46
C LEU A 15 -2.50 -6.41 1.26
N CYS A 16 -2.19 -5.17 0.85
CA CYS A 16 -1.24 -4.32 1.55
C CYS A 16 -1.66 -3.98 2.99
N ALA A 17 -2.95 -3.69 3.21
CA ALA A 17 -3.52 -3.45 4.55
C ALA A 17 -3.54 -4.72 5.42
N GLY A 18 -3.48 -5.91 4.82
CA GLY A 18 -3.33 -7.17 5.53
C GLY A 18 -1.88 -7.52 5.86
N MET A 19 -0.95 -7.19 4.96
CA MET A 19 0.49 -7.44 5.14
C MET A 19 1.11 -6.47 6.14
N GLU A 20 0.86 -5.17 5.98
CA GLU A 20 1.44 -4.13 6.83
C GLU A 20 0.36 -3.12 7.29
N PRO A 21 -0.50 -3.54 8.25
CA PRO A 21 -1.63 -2.74 8.73
C PRO A 21 -1.21 -1.47 9.48
N ASN A 22 0.08 -1.32 9.83
CA ASN A 22 0.58 -0.09 10.47
C ASN A 22 0.91 1.01 9.45
N ILE A 23 1.03 0.67 8.17
CA ILE A 23 1.37 1.60 7.09
C ILE A 23 0.18 1.81 6.16
N PHE A 24 -0.53 0.73 5.80
CA PHE A 24 -1.60 0.75 4.81
C PHE A 24 -2.96 0.56 5.46
N ARG A 25 -3.96 1.31 4.99
CA ARG A 25 -5.37 1.11 5.36
C ARG A 25 -6.27 1.28 4.15
N MET A 26 -7.49 0.77 4.24
CA MET A 26 -8.52 1.00 3.24
C MET A 26 -9.28 2.29 3.56
N ASN A 27 -9.42 3.17 2.58
CA ASN A 27 -10.20 4.40 2.69
C ASN A 27 -11.69 4.15 2.36
N ASN A 28 -12.49 5.20 2.49
CA ASN A 28 -13.95 5.13 2.28
C ASN A 28 -14.36 4.90 0.82
N GLU A 29 -13.43 5.06 -0.13
CA GLU A 29 -13.64 4.81 -1.57
C GLU A 29 -13.27 3.37 -1.95
N GLY A 30 -12.90 2.53 -0.98
CA GLY A 30 -12.48 1.15 -1.20
C GLY A 30 -11.08 1.03 -1.81
N LYS A 31 -10.26 2.08 -1.73
CA LYS A 31 -8.86 2.09 -2.17
C LYS A 31 -7.92 2.01 -0.98
N ALA A 32 -6.70 1.54 -1.20
CA ALA A 32 -5.67 1.55 -0.17
C ALA A 32 -5.00 2.93 -0.10
N GLU A 33 -4.61 3.36 1.09
CA GLU A 33 -3.83 4.57 1.32
C GLU A 33 -2.78 4.33 2.41
N THR A 34 -1.68 5.08 2.35
CA THR A 34 -0.67 5.09 3.40
C THR A 34 -0.99 6.13 4.46
N PHE A 35 -0.87 5.77 5.74
CA PHE A 35 -1.20 6.64 6.87
C PHE A 35 -0.06 6.80 7.89
N ALA A 36 1.03 6.05 7.72
CA ALA A 36 2.26 6.16 8.48
C ALA A 36 3.47 5.90 7.58
N GLU A 37 4.66 6.24 8.07
CA GLU A 37 5.92 5.88 7.42
C GLU A 37 6.33 4.45 7.80
N GLY A 38 7.02 3.77 6.89
CA GLY A 38 7.48 2.40 7.07
C GLY A 38 8.97 2.26 7.19
N ASP A 39 9.40 1.19 7.86
CA ASP A 39 10.76 0.69 7.75
C ASP A 39 10.97 0.03 6.36
N ASP A 40 12.17 0.23 5.83
CA ASP A 40 12.48 0.00 4.42
C ASP A 40 12.35 -1.46 3.97
N GLU A 41 12.71 -2.43 4.82
CA GLU A 41 12.74 -3.84 4.44
C GLU A 41 11.34 -4.46 4.24
N ASN A 42 10.32 -4.03 4.99
CA ASN A 42 8.97 -4.61 4.90
C ASN A 42 8.12 -3.94 3.80
N VAL A 43 8.43 -2.71 3.42
CA VAL A 43 7.65 -1.95 2.44
C VAL A 43 7.85 -2.51 1.03
N GLN A 44 9.07 -2.92 0.67
CA GLN A 44 9.36 -3.48 -0.66
C GLN A 44 8.56 -4.77 -0.92
N ASP A 45 8.47 -5.67 0.06
CA ASP A 45 7.68 -6.90 -0.06
C ASP A 45 6.19 -6.61 -0.32
N VAL A 46 5.65 -5.54 0.29
CA VAL A 46 4.26 -5.11 0.06
C VAL A 46 4.09 -4.51 -1.34
N ILE A 47 5.06 -3.74 -1.81
CA ILE A 47 5.08 -3.17 -3.16
C ILE A 47 5.03 -4.30 -4.20
N ASP A 48 5.92 -5.28 -4.08
CA ASP A 48 6.04 -6.40 -5.02
C ASP A 48 4.82 -7.33 -4.99
N SER A 49 4.10 -7.36 -3.86
CA SER A 49 2.91 -8.19 -3.70
C SER A 49 1.63 -7.55 -4.25
N CYS A 50 1.66 -6.29 -4.68
CA CYS A 50 0.49 -5.62 -5.22
C CYS A 50 0.10 -6.23 -6.59
N PRO A 51 -1.09 -6.85 -6.74
CA PRO A 51 -1.44 -7.58 -7.97
C PRO A 51 -1.63 -6.70 -9.20
N VAL A 52 -1.65 -5.38 -9.01
CA VAL A 52 -1.83 -4.38 -10.07
C VAL A 52 -0.73 -3.31 -10.03
N GLU A 53 0.35 -3.55 -9.27
CA GLU A 53 1.52 -2.65 -9.20
C GLU A 53 1.15 -1.18 -8.85
N ALA A 54 0.10 -1.00 -8.03
CA ALA A 54 -0.39 0.31 -7.63
C ALA A 54 0.40 0.98 -6.49
N ILE A 55 1.49 0.37 -6.01
CA ILE A 55 2.25 0.85 -4.85
C ILE A 55 3.67 1.17 -5.32
N SER A 56 4.21 2.31 -4.91
CA SER A 56 5.57 2.75 -5.23
C SER A 56 6.23 3.46 -4.05
N GLU A 57 7.56 3.52 -4.05
CA GLU A 57 8.34 4.35 -3.11
C GLU A 57 8.35 5.83 -3.56
N GLU A 58 8.35 6.75 -2.59
CA GLU A 58 8.59 8.20 -2.76
C GLU A 58 9.92 8.61 -2.11
#